data_AF-A0A7S1X813-F1
#
_entry.id   AF-A0A7S1X813-F1
#
_cell.length_a   1.000
_cell.length_b   1.000
_cell.length_c   1.000
_cell.angle_alpha   90.00
_cell.angle_beta   90.00
_cell.angle_gamma   90.00
#
_symmetry.space_group_name_H-M   'P 1'
#
loop_
_entity.id
_entity.type
_entity.pdbx_description
1 polymer ?
#
loop_
_entity_poly.entity_id
_entity_poly.type
_entity_poly.pdbx_seq_one_letter_code
_entity_poly.pdbx_strand_id
1 'polypeptide(L)'
;WDQACALYLGRPHMESSPYERAESRAANYGTTANGIARVNLVVVNACATPSFANYEAILKAIKIIYAQATIRYAHLLDIDFRVSLSNLKHRAEGQAFYRLIAPMVRATNAACDDTLDELYNFSKQPDSSKTYYCEAVDCIPDALDLTVTDIGVLEDTDGLCDSSSTSASTLRAAAALLLSAVAAVFVL
;
A
#
# COMPACT_ATOMS: atom_id res chain seq x y z
N TRP A 1 15.54 -2.43 19.08
CA TRP A 1 16.60 -1.90 18.21
C TRP A 1 17.53 -3.02 17.73
N ASP A 2 18.27 -3.72 18.63
CA ASP A 2 19.25 -4.75 18.24
C ASP A 2 18.68 -5.84 17.32
N GLN A 3 17.53 -6.41 17.69
CA GLN A 3 16.87 -7.43 16.88
C GLN A 3 16.49 -6.93 15.48
N ALA A 4 16.05 -5.66 15.37
CA ALA A 4 15.67 -5.08 14.08
C ALA A 4 16.92 -4.84 13.21
N CYS A 5 18.00 -4.33 13.80
CA CYS A 5 19.28 -4.17 13.09
C CYS A 5 19.85 -5.51 12.65
N ALA A 6 19.81 -6.54 13.50
CA ALA A 6 20.25 -7.88 13.16
C ALA A 6 19.41 -8.52 12.03
N LEU A 7 18.08 -8.36 12.08
CA LEU A 7 17.18 -8.82 11.03
C LEU A 7 17.46 -8.13 9.68
N TYR A 8 17.70 -6.82 9.72
CA TYR A 8 17.84 -6.00 8.52
C TYR A 8 19.22 -6.09 7.89
N LEU A 9 20.28 -6.03 8.71
CA LEU A 9 21.68 -5.94 8.27
C LEU A 9 22.47 -7.24 8.46
N GLY A 10 21.94 -8.22 9.19
CA GLY A 10 22.69 -9.44 9.52
C GLY A 10 22.91 -10.38 8.35
N ARG A 11 22.12 -10.23 7.27
CA ARG A 11 22.29 -10.97 6.00
C ARG A 11 21.95 -10.08 4.79
N PRO A 12 22.76 -9.06 4.50
CA PRO A 12 22.57 -8.28 3.29
C PRO A 12 22.80 -9.21 2.09
N HIS A 13 22.09 -8.99 0.98
CA HIS A 13 22.19 -9.81 -0.25
C HIS A 13 21.55 -11.20 -0.22
N MET A 14 20.70 -11.48 0.76
CA MET A 14 19.73 -12.56 0.64
C MET A 14 18.45 -12.01 0.00
N GLU A 15 17.96 -12.61 -1.08
CA GLU A 15 16.79 -12.15 -1.85
C GLU A 15 15.51 -11.96 -0.99
N SER A 16 15.44 -12.65 0.14
CA SER A 16 14.33 -12.57 1.10
C SER A 16 14.57 -11.62 2.28
N SER A 17 15.73 -10.94 2.34
CA SER A 17 16.04 -9.99 3.40
C SER A 17 15.22 -8.70 3.27
N PRO A 18 14.92 -8.01 4.39
CA PRO A 18 14.31 -6.69 4.34
C PRO A 18 15.13 -5.68 3.52
N TYR A 19 16.46 -5.76 3.56
CA TYR A 19 17.36 -4.90 2.79
C TYR A 19 17.17 -5.06 1.28
N GLU A 20 17.22 -6.29 0.75
CA GLU A 20 17.02 -6.55 -0.69
C GLU A 20 15.59 -6.28 -1.12
N ARG A 21 14.62 -6.50 -0.21
CA ARG A 21 13.25 -6.11 -0.46
C ARG A 21 13.11 -4.60 -0.61
N ALA A 22 13.79 -3.83 0.23
CA ALA A 22 13.79 -2.38 0.13
C ALA A 22 14.36 -1.91 -1.22
N GLU A 23 15.47 -2.49 -1.69
CA GLU A 23 16.02 -2.19 -3.04
C GLU A 23 14.99 -2.46 -4.13
N SER A 24 14.37 -3.65 -4.09
CA SER A 24 13.35 -4.04 -5.07
C SER A 24 12.14 -3.12 -5.07
N ARG A 25 11.68 -2.64 -3.90
CA ARG A 25 10.53 -1.73 -3.81
C ARG A 25 10.91 -0.30 -4.14
N ALA A 26 12.09 0.16 -3.75
CA ALA A 26 12.55 1.49 -4.10
C ALA A 26 12.70 1.66 -5.61
N ALA A 27 13.16 0.63 -6.32
CA ALA A 27 13.19 0.63 -7.78
C ALA A 27 11.79 0.78 -8.39
N ASN A 28 10.79 0.04 -7.88
CA ASN A 28 9.43 0.12 -8.41
C ASN A 28 8.70 1.42 -8.08
N TYR A 29 9.08 2.12 -7.01
CA TYR A 29 8.37 3.32 -6.52
C TYR A 29 9.12 4.63 -6.75
N GLY A 30 10.31 4.58 -7.36
CA GLY A 30 11.17 5.75 -7.52
C GLY A 30 11.70 6.32 -6.20
N THR A 31 11.87 5.50 -5.16
CA THR A 31 12.32 5.94 -3.82
C THR A 31 13.78 5.61 -3.52
N THR A 32 14.64 5.69 -4.54
CA THR A 32 16.09 5.52 -4.42
C THR A 32 16.81 6.85 -4.20
N ALA A 33 17.98 6.79 -3.56
CA ALA A 33 18.94 7.88 -3.45
C ALA A 33 20.34 7.32 -3.73
N ASN A 34 21.02 7.88 -4.73
CA ASN A 34 22.32 7.39 -5.20
C ASN A 34 22.33 5.89 -5.57
N GLY A 35 21.22 5.40 -6.14
CA GLY A 35 21.08 3.99 -6.54
C GLY A 35 20.84 3.01 -5.39
N ILE A 36 20.58 3.51 -4.17
CA ILE A 36 20.26 2.71 -2.97
C ILE A 36 18.85 3.08 -2.52
N ALA A 37 18.07 2.13 -2.00
CA ALA A 37 16.78 2.42 -1.39
C ALA A 37 16.93 3.47 -0.27
N ARG A 38 16.14 4.55 -0.29
CA ARG A 38 16.23 5.61 0.74
C ARG A 38 16.05 5.06 2.15
N VAL A 39 15.19 4.04 2.33
CA VAL A 39 14.98 3.38 3.61
C VAL A 39 16.19 2.56 4.09
N ASN A 40 17.00 2.00 3.17
CA ASN A 40 18.25 1.33 3.53
C ASN A 40 19.25 2.30 4.15
N LEU A 41 19.38 3.50 3.58
CA LEU A 41 20.23 4.56 4.14
C LEU A 41 19.76 4.98 5.53
N VAL A 42 18.45 5.09 5.74
CA VAL A 42 17.85 5.39 7.06
C VAL A 42 18.18 4.29 8.07
N VAL A 43 17.98 3.02 7.73
CA VAL A 43 18.21 1.91 8.66
C VAL A 43 19.69 1.75 9.00
N VAL A 44 20.59 1.86 8.03
CA VAL A 44 22.04 1.80 8.30
C VAL A 44 22.45 2.89 9.30
N ASN A 45 22.00 4.13 9.10
CA ASN A 45 22.29 5.23 10.01
C ASN A 45 21.66 5.01 11.40
N ALA A 46 20.40 4.56 11.45
CA ALA A 46 19.72 4.29 12.71
C ALA A 46 20.38 3.13 13.48
N CYS A 47 20.98 2.16 12.79
CA CYS A 47 21.71 1.05 13.38
C CYS A 47 23.12 1.39 13.89
N ALA A 48 23.55 2.66 13.82
CA ALA A 48 24.83 3.09 14.38
C ALA A 48 24.81 3.24 15.91
N THR A 49 23.66 3.58 16.51
CA THR A 49 23.55 3.76 17.97
C THR A 49 22.15 3.41 18.49
N PRO A 50 22.01 2.68 19.60
CA PRO A 50 20.70 2.41 20.19
C PRO A 50 20.03 3.68 20.73
N SER A 51 18.82 3.98 20.25
CA SER A 51 17.95 5.00 20.83
C SER A 51 16.49 4.72 20.46
N PHE A 52 15.54 5.33 21.17
CA PHE A 52 14.12 5.22 20.83
C PHE A 52 13.84 5.83 19.45
N ALA A 53 14.40 7.00 19.15
CA ALA A 53 14.28 7.65 17.84
C ALA A 53 14.82 6.76 16.70
N ASN A 54 15.95 6.08 16.92
CA ASN A 54 16.52 5.16 15.92
C ASN A 54 15.67 3.90 15.77
N TYR A 55 15.05 3.41 16.85
CA TYR A 55 14.07 2.34 16.76
C TYR A 55 12.86 2.76 15.90
N GLU A 56 12.32 3.95 16.11
CA GLU A 56 11.19 4.46 15.33
C GLU A 56 11.54 4.65 13.85
N ALA A 57 12.76 5.14 13.56
CA ALA A 57 13.24 5.25 12.18
C ALA A 57 13.30 3.89 11.47
N ILE A 58 13.77 2.84 12.15
CA ILE A 58 13.81 1.47 11.61
C ILE A 58 12.39 0.92 11.44
N LEU A 59 11.51 1.13 12.41
CA LEU A 59 10.11 0.70 12.33
C LEU A 59 9.40 1.38 11.15
N LYS A 60 9.59 2.69 10.96
CA LYS A 60 9.04 3.43 9.82
C LYS A 60 9.57 2.87 8.49
N ALA A 61 10.87 2.59 8.40
CA ALA A 61 11.45 1.96 7.20
C ALA A 61 10.80 0.60 6.89
N ILE A 62 10.61 -0.26 7.89
CA ILE A 62 9.93 -1.55 7.73
C ILE A 62 8.48 -1.36 7.24
N LYS A 63 7.73 -0.42 7.85
CA LYS A 63 6.37 -0.08 7.41
C LYS A 63 6.35 0.34 5.94
N ILE A 64 7.26 1.21 5.50
CA ILE A 64 7.34 1.66 4.10
C ILE A 64 7.54 0.48 3.15
N ILE A 65 8.50 -0.40 3.43
CA ILE A 65 8.83 -1.54 2.55
C ILE A 65 7.61 -2.44 2.36
N TYR A 66 6.92 -2.77 3.45
CA TYR A 66 5.78 -3.69 3.39
C TYR A 66 4.48 -3.01 2.94
N ALA A 67 4.34 -1.70 3.13
CA ALA A 67 3.29 -0.91 2.49
C ALA A 67 3.47 -0.91 0.96
N GLN A 68 4.66 -0.53 0.46
CA GLN A 68 4.99 -0.57 -0.97
C GLN A 68 4.80 -1.97 -1.57
N ALA A 69 5.22 -3.02 -0.87
CA ALA A 69 5.00 -4.38 -1.31
C ALA A 69 3.52 -4.73 -1.37
N THR A 70 2.75 -4.43 -0.32
CA THR A 70 1.31 -4.70 -0.27
C THR A 70 0.56 -3.95 -1.38
N ILE A 71 0.85 -2.67 -1.57
CA ILE A 71 0.19 -1.84 -2.61
C ILE A 71 0.51 -2.39 -4.01
N ARG A 72 1.76 -2.81 -4.27
CA ARG A 72 2.14 -3.37 -5.58
C ARG A 72 1.34 -4.63 -5.90
N TYR A 73 1.13 -5.51 -4.93
CA TYR A 73 0.40 -6.76 -5.20
C TYR A 73 -1.10 -6.55 -5.33
N ALA A 74 -1.64 -5.46 -4.79
CA ALA A 74 -3.01 -5.06 -5.10
C ALA A 74 -3.12 -4.67 -6.57
N HIS A 75 -2.15 -3.93 -7.10
CA HIS A 75 -2.08 -3.60 -8.53
C HIS A 75 -1.92 -4.83 -9.43
N LEU A 76 -1.01 -5.75 -9.09
CA LEU A 76 -0.82 -6.97 -9.87
C LEU A 76 -2.08 -7.85 -9.88
N LEU A 77 -2.81 -7.91 -8.77
CA LEU A 77 -4.09 -8.63 -8.70
C LEU A 77 -5.19 -7.94 -9.52
N ASP A 78 -5.27 -6.60 -9.48
CA ASP A 78 -6.19 -5.86 -10.35
C ASP A 78 -5.91 -6.15 -11.84
N ILE A 79 -4.64 -6.31 -12.22
CA ILE A 79 -4.26 -6.75 -13.57
C ILE A 79 -4.74 -8.19 -13.82
N ASP A 80 -4.41 -9.13 -12.93
CA ASP A 80 -4.78 -10.53 -13.08
C ASP A 80 -6.28 -10.72 -13.24
N PHE A 81 -7.10 -9.99 -12.45
CA PHE A 81 -8.55 -10.01 -12.56
C PHE A 81 -9.02 -9.49 -13.91
N ARG A 82 -8.48 -8.35 -14.37
CA ARG A 82 -8.86 -7.71 -15.63
C ARG A 82 -8.56 -8.57 -16.85
N VAL A 83 -7.42 -9.26 -16.86
CA VAL A 83 -6.99 -10.11 -17.98
C VAL A 83 -7.26 -11.60 -17.76
N SER A 84 -7.98 -11.96 -16.70
CA SER A 84 -8.35 -13.35 -16.36
C SER A 84 -7.16 -14.31 -16.24
N LEU A 85 -6.04 -13.83 -15.67
CA LEU A 85 -4.87 -14.65 -15.35
C LEU A 85 -5.03 -15.37 -14.01
N SER A 86 -4.18 -16.37 -13.78
CA SER A 86 -4.10 -17.03 -12.48
C SER A 86 -3.57 -16.06 -11.42
N ASN A 87 -4.42 -15.74 -10.44
CA ASN A 87 -4.10 -14.80 -9.36
C ASN A 87 -3.44 -15.45 -8.13
N LEU A 88 -3.29 -16.79 -8.11
CA LEU A 88 -2.86 -17.52 -6.90
C LEU A 88 -1.48 -17.08 -6.40
N LYS A 89 -0.53 -16.87 -7.31
CA LYS A 89 0.85 -16.48 -6.97
C LYS A 89 0.87 -15.07 -6.38
N HIS A 90 0.30 -14.09 -7.09
CA HIS A 90 0.26 -12.71 -6.62
C HIS A 90 -0.53 -12.59 -5.32
N ARG A 91 -1.61 -13.37 -5.16
CA ARG A 91 -2.38 -13.40 -3.92
C ARG A 91 -1.57 -13.96 -2.74
N ALA A 92 -0.82 -15.03 -2.94
CA ALA A 92 0.02 -15.64 -1.91
C ALA A 92 1.14 -14.68 -1.45
N GLU A 93 1.81 -14.04 -2.40
CA GLU A 93 2.89 -13.09 -2.11
C GLU A 93 2.34 -11.81 -1.45
N GLY A 94 1.24 -11.26 -1.96
CA GLY A 94 0.56 -10.12 -1.36
C GLY A 94 0.06 -10.41 0.06
N GLN A 95 -0.50 -11.60 0.31
CA GLN A 95 -0.88 -12.03 1.67
C GLN A 95 0.32 -12.08 2.62
N ALA A 96 1.47 -12.59 2.16
CA ALA A 96 2.68 -12.66 2.97
C ALA A 96 3.18 -11.27 3.38
N PHE A 97 3.09 -10.28 2.48
CA PHE A 97 3.48 -8.90 2.81
C PHE A 97 2.47 -8.22 3.71
N TYR A 98 1.17 -8.37 3.41
CA TYR A 98 0.14 -7.71 4.17
C TYR A 98 0.13 -8.15 5.64
N ARG A 99 0.33 -9.45 5.91
CA ARG A 99 0.35 -9.98 7.30
C ARG A 99 1.35 -9.30 8.23
N LEU A 100 2.42 -8.71 7.70
CA LEU A 100 3.42 -8.00 8.51
C LEU A 100 2.93 -6.63 8.98
N ILE A 101 2.00 -6.01 8.25
CA ILE A 101 1.44 -4.70 8.57
C ILE A 101 -0.02 -4.76 9.03
N ALA A 102 -0.73 -5.87 8.79
CA ALA A 102 -2.16 -6.02 9.08
C ALA A 102 -2.55 -5.69 10.53
N PRO A 103 -1.79 -6.09 11.58
CA PRO A 103 -2.14 -5.69 12.95
C PRO A 103 -2.11 -4.18 13.17
N MET A 104 -1.20 -3.47 12.50
CA MET A 104 -1.07 -2.01 12.59
C MET A 104 -2.17 -1.33 11.78
N VAL A 105 -2.44 -1.83 10.56
CA VAL A 105 -3.53 -1.32 9.71
C VAL A 105 -4.88 -1.49 10.42
N ARG A 106 -5.19 -2.68 10.94
CA ARG A 106 -6.44 -2.95 11.67
C ARG A 106 -6.61 -2.05 12.90
N ALA A 107 -5.52 -1.79 13.63
CA ALA A 107 -5.58 -0.97 14.84
C ALA A 107 -5.95 0.49 14.54
N THR A 108 -5.55 1.01 13.38
CA THR A 108 -5.80 2.40 12.98
C THR A 108 -7.03 2.56 12.09
N ASN A 109 -7.23 1.63 11.15
CA ASN A 109 -8.26 1.67 10.11
C ASN A 109 -8.76 0.25 9.80
N ALA A 110 -9.80 -0.18 10.53
CA ALA A 110 -10.40 -1.51 10.34
C ALA A 110 -11.00 -1.71 8.94
N ALA A 111 -11.56 -0.66 8.32
CA ALA A 111 -12.12 -0.77 6.97
C ALA A 111 -11.03 -1.05 5.91
N CYS A 112 -9.85 -0.43 6.06
CA CYS A 112 -8.68 -0.74 5.24
C CYS A 112 -8.25 -2.21 5.43
N ASP A 113 -8.25 -2.71 6.66
CA ASP A 113 -7.95 -4.12 6.95
C ASP A 113 -8.97 -5.07 6.31
N ASP A 114 -10.26 -4.74 6.38
CA ASP A 114 -11.32 -5.55 5.75
C ASP A 114 -11.16 -5.64 4.23
N THR A 115 -10.85 -4.51 3.56
CA THR A 115 -10.55 -4.48 2.11
C THR A 115 -9.37 -5.38 1.77
N LEU A 116 -8.26 -5.26 2.51
CA LEU A 116 -7.04 -6.02 2.22
C LEU A 116 -7.16 -7.51 2.61
N ASP A 117 -7.92 -7.83 3.65
CA ASP A 117 -8.27 -9.21 3.99
C ASP A 117 -9.18 -9.82 2.92
N GLU A 118 -10.16 -9.09 2.38
CA GLU A 118 -10.95 -9.54 1.21
C GLU A 118 -10.05 -9.92 0.03
N LEU A 119 -9.10 -9.04 -0.31
CA LEU A 119 -8.17 -9.27 -1.42
C LEU A 119 -7.24 -10.47 -1.16
N TYR A 120 -6.58 -10.54 0.00
CA TYR A 120 -5.47 -11.46 0.23
C TYR A 120 -5.82 -12.76 0.95
N ASN A 121 -7.00 -12.87 1.57
CA ASN A 121 -7.38 -14.06 2.33
C ASN A 121 -7.97 -15.15 1.42
N PHE A 122 -7.26 -16.26 1.24
CA PHE A 122 -7.70 -17.40 0.41
C PHE A 122 -9.07 -18.00 0.79
N SER A 123 -9.57 -17.75 2.00
CA SER A 123 -10.93 -18.14 2.40
C SER A 123 -12.03 -17.18 1.91
N LYS A 124 -11.66 -16.04 1.33
CA LYS A 124 -12.54 -15.04 0.73
C LYS A 124 -12.40 -15.04 -0.79
N GLN A 125 -13.46 -14.64 -1.48
CA GLN A 125 -13.44 -14.36 -2.90
C GLN A 125 -13.38 -12.83 -3.09
N PRO A 126 -12.30 -12.28 -3.68
CA PRO A 126 -12.23 -10.87 -3.98
C PRO A 126 -13.30 -10.46 -5.00
N ASP A 127 -13.90 -9.29 -4.82
CA ASP A 127 -14.74 -8.65 -5.80
C ASP A 127 -13.88 -8.09 -6.95
N SER A 128 -13.84 -8.80 -8.07
CA SER A 128 -13.06 -8.43 -9.24
C SER A 128 -13.57 -7.16 -9.96
N SER A 129 -14.67 -6.55 -9.51
CA SER A 129 -15.13 -5.25 -10.00
C SER A 129 -14.48 -4.06 -9.30
N LYS A 130 -13.84 -4.27 -8.14
CA LYS A 130 -13.10 -3.24 -7.42
C LYS A 130 -11.75 -2.95 -8.06
N THR A 131 -11.17 -1.81 -7.71
CA THR A 131 -9.77 -1.47 -8.02
C THR A 131 -9.01 -1.39 -6.71
N TYR A 132 -8.54 -2.55 -6.24
CA TYR A 132 -7.92 -2.65 -4.92
C TYR A 132 -6.63 -1.86 -4.80
N TYR A 133 -5.90 -1.63 -5.90
CA TYR A 133 -4.74 -0.76 -5.89
C TYR A 133 -5.07 0.63 -5.35
N CYS A 134 -6.16 1.23 -5.83
CA CYS A 134 -6.52 2.59 -5.42
C CYS A 134 -7.05 2.63 -3.99
N GLU A 135 -7.81 1.62 -3.56
CA GLU A 135 -8.18 1.51 -2.15
C GLU A 135 -6.96 1.36 -1.24
N ALA A 136 -5.97 0.56 -1.64
CA ALA A 136 -4.73 0.35 -0.89
C ALA A 136 -3.86 1.61 -0.83
N VAL A 137 -3.72 2.35 -1.94
CA VAL A 137 -2.98 3.62 -1.98
C VAL A 137 -3.63 4.67 -1.09
N ASP A 138 -4.96 4.72 -1.07
CA ASP A 138 -5.72 5.67 -0.26
C ASP A 138 -5.61 5.37 1.24
N CYS A 139 -5.72 4.09 1.64
CA CYS A 139 -5.90 3.76 3.06
C CYS A 139 -4.63 3.33 3.80
N ILE A 140 -3.68 2.64 3.14
CA ILE A 140 -2.50 2.08 3.82
C ILE A 140 -1.56 3.15 4.39
N PRO A 141 -1.19 4.23 3.65
CA PRO A 141 -0.24 5.21 4.15
C PRO A 141 -0.73 5.87 5.44
N ASP A 142 -1.98 6.33 5.45
CA ASP A 142 -2.62 6.95 6.60
C ASP A 142 -2.72 5.98 7.78
N ALA A 143 -3.11 4.72 7.54
CA ALA A 143 -3.22 3.71 8.59
C ALA A 143 -1.86 3.39 9.28
N LEU A 144 -0.75 3.65 8.59
CA LEU A 144 0.61 3.37 9.07
C LEU A 144 1.39 4.61 9.51
N ASP A 145 0.79 5.81 9.44
CA ASP A 145 1.45 7.11 9.67
C ASP A 145 2.61 7.33 8.68
N LEU A 146 2.31 7.14 7.38
CA LEU A 146 3.23 7.32 6.27
C LEU A 146 2.69 8.38 5.31
N THR A 147 3.60 9.13 4.70
CA THR A 147 3.25 10.14 3.70
C THR A 147 3.33 9.58 2.28
N VAL A 148 2.67 10.24 1.32
CA VAL A 148 2.83 9.95 -0.12
C VAL A 148 4.31 10.02 -0.55
N THR A 149 5.09 10.92 0.05
CA THR A 149 6.53 11.03 -0.21
C THR A 149 7.30 9.84 0.35
N ASP A 150 6.89 9.26 1.49
CA ASP A 150 7.51 8.06 2.05
C ASP A 150 7.35 6.86 1.11
N ILE A 151 6.15 6.71 0.54
CA ILE A 151 5.79 5.59 -0.34
C ILE A 151 6.33 5.76 -1.76
N GLY A 152 6.28 6.96 -2.34
CA GLY A 152 6.55 7.18 -3.77
C GLY A 152 5.36 6.80 -4.65
N VAL A 153 5.60 6.69 -5.96
CA VAL A 153 4.58 6.35 -6.96
C VAL A 153 4.99 5.06 -7.64
N LEU A 154 4.11 4.06 -7.67
CA LEU A 154 4.39 2.80 -8.32
C LEU A 154 4.53 3.00 -9.85
N GLU A 155 5.57 2.40 -10.44
CA GLU A 155 5.80 2.37 -11.88
C GLU A 155 4.51 1.99 -12.65
N ASP A 156 4.30 2.61 -13.81
CA ASP A 156 3.17 2.36 -14.72
C ASP A 156 1.75 2.58 -14.11
N THR A 157 1.63 3.31 -13.00
CA THR A 157 0.34 3.60 -12.35
C THR A 157 -0.04 5.07 -12.25
N ASP A 158 0.71 5.95 -12.93
CA ASP A 158 0.45 7.38 -12.91
C ASP A 158 -0.98 7.70 -13.38
N GLY A 159 -1.70 8.51 -12.59
CA GLY A 159 -3.11 8.87 -12.85
C GLY A 159 -4.14 7.74 -12.77
N LEU A 160 -3.76 6.50 -12.42
CA LEU A 160 -4.68 5.36 -12.41
C LEU A 160 -5.87 5.59 -11.46
N CYS A 161 -5.59 6.18 -10.29
CA CYS A 161 -6.58 6.39 -9.23
C CYS A 161 -7.38 7.69 -9.35
N ASP A 162 -7.03 8.57 -10.28
CA ASP A 162 -7.79 9.81 -10.53
C ASP A 162 -9.11 9.54 -11.27
N SER A 163 -9.17 8.43 -12.01
CA SER A 163 -10.33 8.03 -12.82
C SER A 163 -11.53 7.53 -12.01
N SER A 164 -11.33 7.09 -10.76
CA SER A 164 -12.42 6.67 -9.85
C SER A 164 -13.15 7.86 -9.21
N SER A 165 -12.48 9.01 -9.09
CA SER A 165 -13.07 10.25 -8.57
C SER A 165 -14.00 10.95 -9.56
N THR A 166 -13.78 10.75 -10.87
CA THR A 166 -14.58 11.41 -11.93
C THR A 166 -15.96 10.78 -12.07
N SER A 167 -16.07 9.45 -11.96
CA SER A 167 -17.35 8.72 -12.01
C SER A 167 -18.19 8.94 -10.75
N ALA A 168 -17.57 8.99 -9.57
CA ALA A 168 -18.26 9.26 -8.30
C ALA A 168 -18.73 10.72 -8.18
N SER A 169 -17.97 11.68 -8.70
CA SER A 169 -18.34 13.10 -8.70
C SER A 169 -19.45 13.42 -9.71
N THR A 170 -19.46 12.79 -10.89
CA THR A 170 -20.57 12.93 -11.86
C THR A 170 -21.87 12.32 -11.34
N LEU A 171 -21.82 11.15 -10.66
CA LEU A 171 -23.00 10.56 -10.01
C LEU A 171 -23.54 11.43 -8.86
N ARG A 172 -22.66 12.03 -8.05
CA ARG A 172 -23.06 12.98 -6.99
C ARG A 172 -23.67 14.27 -7.56
N ALA A 173 -23.10 14.80 -8.65
CA ALA A 173 -23.65 15.96 -9.33
C ALA A 173 -25.03 15.66 -9.96
N ALA A 174 -25.18 14.50 -10.60
CA ALA A 174 -26.46 14.06 -11.17
C ALA A 174 -27.54 13.85 -10.10
N ALA A 175 -27.18 13.26 -8.94
CA ALA A 175 -28.09 13.09 -7.81
C ALA A 175 -28.53 14.45 -7.20
N ALA A 176 -27.62 15.42 -7.11
CA ALA A 176 -27.94 16.77 -6.62
C ALA A 176 -28.87 17.55 -7.58
N LEU A 177 -28.69 17.38 -8.90
CA LEU A 177 -29.58 17.94 -9.93
C LEU A 177 -30.97 17.29 -9.92
N LEU A 178 -31.06 15.98 -9.68
CA LEU A 178 -32.35 15.28 -9.55
C LEU A 178 -33.11 15.70 -8.28
N LEU A 179 -32.43 15.86 -7.14
CA LEU A 179 -33.09 16.34 -5.90
C LEU A 179 -33.63 17.77 -6.02
N SER A 180 -32.90 18.64 -6.72
CA SER A 180 -33.34 20.03 -6.94
C SER A 180 -34.48 20.15 -7.96
N ALA A 181 -34.54 19.26 -8.96
CA ALA A 181 -35.68 19.18 -9.88
C ALA A 181 -36.96 18.66 -9.19
N VAL A 182 -36.86 17.70 -8.26
CA VAL A 182 -38.02 17.18 -7.51
C VAL A 182 -38.55 18.21 -6.51
N ALA A 183 -37.67 19.01 -5.89
CA ALA A 183 -38.08 20.11 -5.01
C ALA A 183 -38.86 21.22 -5.74
N ALA A 184 -38.56 21.47 -7.02
CA ALA A 184 -39.25 22.48 -7.82
C ALA A 184 -40.67 22.05 -8.27
N VAL A 185 -40.97 20.75 -8.29
CA VAL A 185 -42.29 20.22 -8.70
C VAL A 185 -43.31 20.22 -7.55
N PHE A 186 -42.86 20.33 -6.29
CA PHE A 186 -43.72 20.34 -5.10
C PHE A 186 -44.08 21.74 -4.57
N VAL A 187 -43.72 22.81 -5.28
CA VAL A 187 -43.97 24.22 -4.89
C VAL A 187 -44.94 24.94 -5.86
N LEU A 188 -45.70 24.19 -6.67
CA LEU A 188 -46.82 24.70 -7.47
C LEU A 188 -48.14 24.11 -6.97
#